data_AF-A0A3D0ZX33-F1
#
_entry.id   AF-A0A3D0ZX33-F1
#
_cell.length_a   1.000
_cell.length_b   1.000
_cell.length_c   1.000
_cell.angle_alpha   90.00
_cell.angle_beta   90.00
_cell.angle_gamma   90.00
#
_symmetry.space_group_name_H-M   'P 1'
#
loop_
_entity.id
_entity.type
_entity.pdbx_description
1 polymer ?
#
loop_
_entity_poly.entity_id
_entity_poly.type
_entity_poly.pdbx_seq_one_letter_code
_entity_poly.pdbx_strand_id
1 'polypeptide(L)'
;SCFAPPFSRRKTRFDGGLVVAGDKGALFALLSETNDTPEKIRSIDQIQFNGPDANFLGWQSFADKFGTFTDWFDRQDCYMADGIHLLDQSGAEIVYVNFWACGKGVDLSTHNHANDPSPLAPAFAEVHWVIDAGTDTSGMFRTEGPDHPKRIRQYLSRGEEHGPYFQIDVKKGRPMLRENGAVMYGWHGWQGGTDGLPDHAYDFVAAFEINPDFAEL
;
A
#
# COMPACT_ATOMS: atom_id res chain seq x y z
N SER A 1 6.70 -0.54 -17.49
CA SER A 1 5.61 -1.01 -16.64
C SER A 1 5.60 -0.25 -15.33
N CYS A 2 4.44 0.28 -14.95
CA CYS A 2 4.24 0.93 -13.65
C CYS A 2 4.52 -0.04 -12.50
N PHE A 3 4.23 -1.33 -12.70
CA PHE A 3 4.32 -2.34 -11.65
C PHE A 3 5.57 -3.23 -11.74
N ALA A 4 5.99 -3.78 -10.60
CA ALA A 4 6.78 -5.01 -10.57
C ALA A 4 5.96 -6.19 -11.15
N PRO A 5 6.62 -7.30 -11.57
CA PRO A 5 5.89 -8.48 -12.05
C PRO A 5 4.90 -9.01 -11.00
N PRO A 6 3.78 -9.63 -11.40
CA PRO A 6 2.78 -10.16 -10.47
C PRO A 6 3.38 -11.02 -9.36
N PHE A 7 2.95 -10.77 -8.12
CA PHE A 7 3.44 -11.46 -6.93
C PHE A 7 4.97 -11.45 -6.74
N SER A 8 5.66 -10.49 -7.35
CA SER A 8 7.10 -10.26 -7.23
C SER A 8 7.36 -8.94 -6.51
N ARG A 9 8.62 -8.64 -6.19
CA ARG A 9 9.03 -7.39 -5.57
C ARG A 9 10.07 -6.69 -6.43
N ARG A 10 10.12 -5.37 -6.36
CA ARG A 10 11.08 -4.53 -7.08
C ARG A 10 11.70 -3.52 -6.12
N LYS A 11 13.03 -3.43 -6.15
CA LYS A 11 13.76 -2.34 -5.50
C LYS A 11 13.60 -1.09 -6.34
N THR A 12 13.21 0.02 -5.72
CA THR A 12 13.04 1.32 -6.41
C THR A 12 14.14 2.32 -6.07
N ARG A 13 15.03 1.97 -5.12
CA ARG A 13 16.19 2.80 -4.77
C ARG A 13 17.08 3.02 -6.00
N PHE A 14 17.42 4.29 -6.22
CA PHE A 14 18.27 4.74 -7.31
C PHE A 14 19.39 5.60 -6.74
N ASP A 15 20.62 5.08 -6.77
CA ASP A 15 21.80 5.70 -6.12
C ASP A 15 22.61 6.62 -7.05
N GLY A 16 22.18 6.82 -8.30
CA GLY A 16 22.83 7.77 -9.21
C GLY A 16 22.64 7.46 -10.69
N GLY A 17 22.84 8.51 -11.49
CA GLY A 17 22.61 8.51 -12.93
C GLY A 17 21.46 9.44 -13.31
N LEU A 18 21.05 9.37 -14.58
CA LEU A 18 19.92 10.14 -15.11
C LEU A 18 18.75 9.19 -15.38
N VAL A 19 17.59 9.49 -14.79
CA VAL A 19 16.32 8.85 -15.16
C VAL A 19 15.65 9.75 -16.20
N VAL A 20 15.38 9.20 -17.37
CA VAL A 20 14.71 9.92 -18.47
C VAL A 20 13.39 9.22 -18.76
N ALA A 21 12.31 9.99 -18.79
CA ALA A 21 11.01 9.48 -19.21
C ALA A 21 11.04 9.12 -20.71
N GLY A 22 10.25 8.11 -21.10
CA GLY A 22 10.04 7.81 -22.53
C GLY A 22 9.13 8.84 -23.21
N ASP A 23 8.79 8.58 -24.48
CA ASP A 23 8.02 9.51 -25.33
C ASP A 23 6.63 9.87 -24.78
N LYS A 24 6.07 9.03 -23.90
CA LYS A 24 4.78 9.27 -23.24
C LYS A 24 4.90 10.06 -21.93
N GLY A 25 6.11 10.48 -21.55
CA GLY A 25 6.38 11.05 -20.24
C GLY A 25 6.35 10.00 -19.12
N ALA A 26 6.43 10.49 -17.89
CA ALA A 26 6.32 9.67 -16.69
C ALA A 26 5.68 10.49 -15.56
N LEU A 27 4.85 9.83 -14.77
CA LEU A 27 4.33 10.31 -13.50
C LEU A 27 4.83 9.36 -12.43
N PHE A 28 5.49 9.89 -11.40
CA PHE A 28 6.07 9.07 -10.34
C PHE A 28 6.07 9.85 -9.01
N ALA A 29 5.97 9.12 -7.92
CA ALA A 29 6.31 9.64 -6.60
C ALA A 29 7.83 9.53 -6.39
N LEU A 30 8.43 10.58 -5.83
CA LEU A 30 9.83 10.59 -5.44
C LEU A 30 9.93 10.65 -3.92
N LEU A 31 10.56 9.65 -3.31
CA LEU A 31 11.05 9.76 -1.94
C LEU A 31 12.56 9.96 -1.97
N SER A 32 13.05 10.90 -1.16
CA SER A 32 14.47 11.10 -0.93
C SER A 32 14.77 10.85 0.54
N GLU A 33 15.78 10.02 0.81
CA GLU A 33 16.33 9.88 2.14
C GLU A 33 17.27 11.06 2.43
N THR A 34 17.23 11.56 3.65
CA THR A 34 18.15 12.59 4.13
C THR A 34 19.00 12.02 5.26
N ASN A 35 20.00 12.78 5.71
CA ASN A 35 20.79 12.37 6.88
C ASN A 35 19.96 12.30 8.17
N ASP A 36 18.77 12.90 8.18
CA ASP A 36 17.85 12.89 9.33
C ASP A 36 16.86 11.72 9.29
N THR A 37 16.89 10.88 8.24
CA THR A 37 16.02 9.70 8.15
C THR A 37 16.36 8.71 9.27
N PRO A 38 15.40 8.35 10.15
CA PRO A 38 15.68 7.39 11.21
C PRO A 38 15.92 5.98 10.66
N GLU A 39 16.73 5.20 11.38
CA GLU A 39 16.97 3.78 11.04
C GLU A 39 15.67 2.96 11.14
N LYS A 40 14.86 3.24 12.15
CA LYS A 40 13.55 2.60 12.39
C LYS A 40 12.55 3.60 12.96
N ILE A 41 11.29 3.41 12.61
CA ILE A 41 10.17 4.15 13.21
C ILE A 41 9.68 3.41 14.46
N ARG A 42 9.79 4.04 15.62
CA ARG A 42 9.50 3.48 16.96
C ARG A 42 8.20 4.03 17.57
N SER A 43 7.73 5.18 17.10
CA SER A 43 6.46 5.80 17.50
C SER A 43 5.77 6.41 16.29
N ILE A 44 4.44 6.40 16.27
CA ILE A 44 3.63 7.10 15.26
C ILE A 44 3.92 8.61 15.24
N ASP A 45 4.29 9.20 16.38
CA ASP A 45 4.64 10.63 16.50
C ASP A 45 5.88 11.03 15.69
N GLN A 46 6.71 10.05 15.30
CA GLN A 46 7.86 10.28 14.42
C GLN A 46 7.45 10.46 12.95
N ILE A 47 6.23 10.05 12.58
CA ILE A 47 5.73 10.13 11.21
C ILE A 47 4.91 11.40 11.03
N GLN A 48 5.60 12.50 10.73
CA GLN A 48 4.98 13.82 10.56
C GLN A 48 4.96 14.24 9.10
N PHE A 49 3.77 14.62 8.61
CA PHE A 49 3.63 15.27 7.31
C PHE A 49 3.94 16.76 7.45
N ASN A 50 4.78 17.27 6.55
CA ASN A 50 5.17 18.68 6.50
C ASN A 50 4.98 19.20 5.08
N GLY A 51 4.49 20.43 4.97
CA GLY A 51 4.27 21.10 3.68
C GLY A 51 2.87 21.70 3.55
N PRO A 52 2.51 22.18 2.34
CA PRO A 52 1.16 22.64 2.05
C PRO A 52 0.15 21.55 2.36
N ASP A 53 -0.96 21.93 3.00
CA ASP A 53 -2.10 21.05 3.26
C ASP A 53 -1.78 19.78 4.09
N ALA A 54 -0.61 19.72 4.72
CA ALA A 54 -0.22 18.59 5.59
C ALA A 54 -1.17 18.41 6.79
N ASN A 55 -1.89 19.48 7.18
CA ASN A 55 -2.93 19.43 8.21
C ASN A 55 -4.13 18.55 7.83
N PHE A 56 -4.27 18.14 6.56
CA PHE A 56 -5.31 17.21 6.13
C PHE A 56 -4.85 15.74 6.16
N LEU A 57 -3.56 15.46 6.37
CA LEU A 57 -3.02 14.09 6.45
C LEU A 57 -2.99 13.61 7.91
N GLY A 58 -4.17 13.63 8.55
CA GLY A 58 -4.32 13.24 9.95
C GLY A 58 -4.20 11.72 10.14
N TRP A 59 -3.50 11.30 11.20
CA TRP A 59 -3.47 9.90 11.62
C TRP A 59 -4.72 9.54 12.43
N GLN A 60 -5.29 8.38 12.13
CA GLN A 60 -6.35 7.74 12.93
C GLN A 60 -6.03 6.25 13.09
N SER A 61 -6.49 5.62 14.17
CA SER A 61 -6.34 4.18 14.32
C SER A 61 -7.22 3.44 13.30
N PHE A 62 -6.82 2.24 12.89
CA PHE A 62 -7.69 1.40 12.05
C PHE A 62 -9.00 1.05 12.76
N ALA A 63 -9.01 0.91 14.08
CA ALA A 63 -10.22 0.69 14.86
C ALA A 63 -11.20 1.87 14.74
N ASP A 64 -10.72 3.12 14.80
CA ASP A 64 -11.57 4.29 14.62
C ASP A 64 -12.11 4.38 13.19
N LYS A 65 -11.26 4.10 12.20
CA LYS A 65 -11.61 4.21 10.78
C LYS A 65 -12.56 3.12 10.30
N PHE A 66 -12.34 1.88 10.74
CA PHE A 66 -13.03 0.69 10.23
C PHE A 66 -13.95 0.00 11.24
N GLY A 67 -14.02 0.49 12.48
CA GLY A 67 -14.78 -0.12 13.59
C GLY A 67 -16.28 -0.26 13.34
N THR A 68 -16.85 0.54 12.43
CA THR A 68 -18.25 0.38 12.00
C THR A 68 -18.48 -0.83 11.10
N PHE A 69 -17.43 -1.37 10.49
CA PHE A 69 -17.46 -2.49 9.55
C PHE A 69 -16.92 -3.78 10.17
N THR A 70 -15.96 -3.69 11.09
CA THR A 70 -15.29 -4.84 11.70
C THR A 70 -14.67 -4.48 13.04
N ASP A 71 -14.68 -5.44 13.98
CA ASP A 71 -13.98 -5.38 15.27
C ASP A 71 -12.54 -5.95 15.19
N TRP A 72 -12.09 -6.39 14.01
CA TRP A 72 -10.78 -7.01 13.80
C TRP A 72 -9.61 -6.16 14.31
N PHE A 73 -9.76 -4.83 14.19
CA PHE A 73 -8.73 -3.86 14.55
C PHE A 73 -8.77 -3.41 16.01
N ASP A 74 -9.70 -3.92 16.82
CA ASP A 74 -9.81 -3.56 18.23
C ASP A 74 -8.51 -3.85 18.97
N ARG A 75 -7.90 -2.78 19.52
CA ARG A 75 -6.63 -2.81 20.27
C ARG A 75 -5.42 -3.25 19.43
N GLN A 76 -5.53 -3.21 18.11
CA GLN A 76 -4.38 -3.37 17.22
C GLN A 76 -3.60 -2.06 17.12
N ASP A 77 -2.28 -2.16 17.12
CA ASP A 77 -1.38 -1.01 16.97
C ASP A 77 -1.14 -0.72 15.47
N CYS A 78 -2.18 -0.24 14.81
CA CYS A 78 -2.14 0.14 13.40
C CYS A 78 -2.94 1.42 13.13
N TYR A 79 -2.40 2.23 12.22
CA TYR A 79 -2.90 3.57 11.93
C TYR A 79 -2.90 3.82 10.43
N MET A 80 -3.88 4.59 9.98
CA MET A 80 -3.98 5.06 8.60
C MET A 80 -4.02 6.58 8.63
N ALA A 81 -3.21 7.21 7.77
CA ALA A 81 -3.36 8.61 7.47
C ALA A 81 -4.46 8.79 6.41
N ASP A 82 -5.13 9.94 6.44
CA ASP A 82 -5.82 10.42 5.24
C ASP A 82 -4.84 10.55 4.06
N GLY A 83 -5.37 10.53 2.84
CA GLY A 83 -4.55 10.40 1.64
C GLY A 83 -4.61 11.60 0.70
N ILE A 84 -3.89 11.45 -0.40
CA ILE A 84 -3.71 12.45 -1.44
C ILE A 84 -4.39 11.93 -2.71
N HIS A 85 -5.37 12.68 -3.19
CA HIS A 85 -5.99 12.44 -4.50
C HIS A 85 -5.16 13.11 -5.58
N LEU A 86 -4.70 12.33 -6.56
CA LEU A 86 -4.07 12.86 -7.77
C LEU A 86 -5.04 12.75 -8.94
N LEU A 87 -5.48 13.91 -9.42
CA LEU A 87 -6.45 14.03 -10.51
C LEU A 87 -5.78 14.43 -11.82
N ASP A 88 -6.37 14.02 -12.94
CA ASP A 88 -6.04 14.54 -14.25
C ASP A 88 -6.69 15.91 -14.50
N GLN A 89 -6.45 16.48 -15.69
CA GLN A 89 -6.98 17.81 -16.06
C GLN A 89 -8.51 17.85 -16.17
N SER A 90 -9.16 16.71 -16.36
CA SER A 90 -10.63 16.59 -16.40
C SER A 90 -11.25 16.39 -15.02
N GLY A 91 -10.41 16.21 -13.98
CA GLY A 91 -10.82 15.89 -12.62
C GLY A 91 -11.02 14.39 -12.38
N ALA A 92 -10.63 13.53 -13.32
CA ALA A 92 -10.66 12.09 -13.12
C ALA A 92 -9.49 11.67 -12.22
N GLU A 93 -9.76 10.80 -11.26
CA GLU A 93 -8.72 10.29 -10.37
C GLU A 93 -7.77 9.34 -11.11
N ILE A 94 -6.48 9.64 -11.04
CA ILE A 94 -5.40 8.77 -11.52
C ILE A 94 -5.04 7.78 -10.41
N VAL A 95 -4.80 8.28 -9.21
CA VAL A 95 -4.41 7.49 -8.04
C VAL A 95 -4.79 8.22 -6.75
N TYR A 96 -5.28 7.46 -5.78
CA TYR A 96 -5.34 7.88 -4.39
C TYR A 96 -4.17 7.26 -3.63
N VAL A 97 -3.38 8.09 -2.94
CA VAL A 97 -2.24 7.61 -2.15
C VAL A 97 -2.52 7.82 -0.68
N ASN A 98 -2.53 6.74 0.10
CA ASN A 98 -2.69 6.82 1.54
C ASN A 98 -1.56 6.06 2.24
N PHE A 99 -1.40 6.32 3.55
CA PHE A 99 -0.27 5.81 4.30
C PHE A 99 -0.71 4.99 5.51
N TRP A 100 -0.03 3.88 5.75
CA TRP A 100 -0.28 2.99 6.88
C TRP A 100 0.95 2.88 7.76
N ALA A 101 0.71 2.84 9.07
CA ALA A 101 1.68 2.40 10.06
C ALA A 101 1.16 1.12 10.73
N CYS A 102 2.00 0.09 10.81
CA CYS A 102 1.61 -1.22 11.35
C CYS A 102 2.66 -1.71 12.35
N GLY A 103 2.26 -1.93 13.60
CA GLY A 103 3.14 -2.43 14.64
C GLY A 103 3.56 -3.89 14.44
N LYS A 104 4.56 -4.33 15.22
CA LYS A 104 5.05 -5.71 15.19
C LYS A 104 3.93 -6.74 15.39
N GLY A 105 3.90 -7.75 14.53
CA GLY A 105 2.93 -8.85 14.60
C GLY A 105 1.48 -8.47 14.28
N VAL A 106 1.16 -7.21 13.99
CA VAL A 106 -0.22 -6.80 13.66
C VAL A 106 -0.63 -7.34 12.29
N ASP A 107 -1.88 -7.81 12.19
CA ASP A 107 -2.49 -8.32 10.96
C ASP A 107 -3.49 -7.29 10.43
N LEU A 108 -3.23 -6.75 9.23
CA LEU A 108 -4.13 -5.75 8.61
C LEU A 108 -5.37 -6.37 7.94
N SER A 109 -5.76 -7.57 8.37
CA SER A 109 -6.91 -8.35 7.93
C SER A 109 -6.79 -8.95 6.53
N THR A 110 -7.38 -10.13 6.34
CA THR A 110 -7.51 -10.74 5.01
C THR A 110 -8.71 -10.14 4.27
N HIS A 111 -8.47 -9.58 3.09
CA HIS A 111 -9.52 -8.98 2.25
C HIS A 111 -9.25 -9.22 0.75
N ASN A 112 -10.16 -8.79 -0.12
CA ASN A 112 -10.08 -9.01 -1.57
C ASN A 112 -10.74 -7.92 -2.44
N HIS A 113 -11.10 -6.77 -1.83
CA HIS A 113 -11.69 -5.61 -2.52
C HIS A 113 -12.90 -5.93 -3.42
N ALA A 114 -13.71 -6.93 -3.06
CA ALA A 114 -14.80 -7.42 -3.91
C ALA A 114 -16.14 -6.67 -3.76
N ASN A 115 -16.23 -5.73 -2.81
CA ASN A 115 -17.46 -4.96 -2.57
C ASN A 115 -17.86 -4.13 -3.80
N ASP A 116 -19.15 -3.82 -3.91
CA ASP A 116 -19.65 -2.96 -4.98
C ASP A 116 -18.96 -1.59 -4.92
N PRO A 117 -18.31 -1.15 -6.01
CA PRO A 117 -17.66 0.15 -6.05
C PRO A 117 -18.65 1.29 -5.80
N SER A 118 -18.22 2.32 -5.07
CA SER A 118 -19.00 3.52 -4.80
C SER A 118 -18.11 4.77 -4.89
N PRO A 119 -18.67 5.98 -4.95
CA PRO A 119 -17.87 7.21 -4.93
C PRO A 119 -16.95 7.35 -3.71
N LEU A 120 -17.27 6.69 -2.59
CA LEU A 120 -16.46 6.71 -1.36
C LEU A 120 -15.50 5.51 -1.25
N ALA A 121 -15.66 4.51 -2.12
CA ALA A 121 -14.84 3.30 -2.19
C ALA A 121 -14.82 2.82 -3.65
N PRO A 122 -14.10 3.53 -4.54
CA PRO A 122 -14.05 3.18 -5.95
C PRO A 122 -13.33 1.85 -6.18
N ALA A 123 -13.43 1.28 -7.38
CA ALA A 123 -12.59 0.16 -7.75
C ALA A 123 -11.15 0.66 -7.97
N PHE A 124 -10.14 -0.06 -7.47
CA PHE A 124 -8.74 0.34 -7.63
C PHE A 124 -7.80 -0.87 -7.80
N ALA A 125 -6.67 -0.59 -8.45
CA ALA A 125 -5.51 -1.44 -8.59
C ALA A 125 -4.44 -1.00 -7.58
N GLU A 126 -4.31 -1.70 -6.45
CA GLU A 126 -3.38 -1.33 -5.39
C GLU A 126 -1.99 -1.93 -5.59
N VAL A 127 -0.98 -1.12 -5.28
CA VAL A 127 0.36 -1.57 -4.93
C VAL A 127 0.88 -0.81 -3.73
N HIS A 128 1.69 -1.48 -2.93
CA HIS A 128 2.31 -0.89 -1.76
C HIS A 128 3.79 -0.63 -1.99
N TRP A 129 4.24 0.53 -1.50
CA TRP A 129 5.64 0.90 -1.44
C TRP A 129 6.07 1.08 0.01
N VAL A 130 7.15 0.39 0.39
CA VAL A 130 7.59 0.32 1.79
C VAL A 130 8.57 1.46 2.07
N ILE A 131 8.12 2.42 2.87
CA ILE A 131 8.95 3.54 3.34
C ILE A 131 9.83 3.08 4.50
N ASP A 132 9.30 2.28 5.42
CA ASP A 132 10.07 1.58 6.44
C ASP A 132 9.51 0.19 6.67
N ALA A 133 10.39 -0.79 6.84
CA ALA A 133 10.01 -2.13 7.29
C ALA A 133 10.43 -2.23 8.75
N GLY A 134 9.47 -2.34 9.68
CA GLY A 134 9.75 -2.38 11.12
C GLY A 134 10.61 -3.59 11.48
N THR A 135 10.44 -4.69 10.76
CA THR A 135 11.25 -5.92 10.86
C THR A 135 11.56 -6.49 9.47
N ASP A 136 12.44 -7.49 9.40
CA ASP A 136 12.78 -8.18 8.15
C ASP A 136 11.71 -9.20 7.69
N THR A 137 10.63 -9.39 8.45
CA THR A 137 9.56 -10.36 8.15
C THR A 137 8.19 -9.72 7.90
N SER A 138 8.18 -8.39 7.77
CA SER A 138 7.01 -7.61 7.40
C SER A 138 6.69 -7.74 5.91
N GLY A 139 5.40 -7.69 5.57
CA GLY A 139 4.99 -7.60 4.16
C GLY A 139 3.64 -8.21 3.82
N MET A 140 3.40 -8.31 2.52
CA MET A 140 2.16 -8.84 1.95
C MET A 140 2.05 -10.36 2.13
N PHE A 141 0.82 -10.85 2.13
CA PHE A 141 0.52 -12.27 2.10
C PHE A 141 -0.63 -12.60 1.16
N ARG A 142 -0.66 -13.86 0.71
CA ARG A 142 -1.80 -14.45 -0.02
C ARG A 142 -2.34 -15.65 0.71
N THR A 143 -3.62 -15.89 0.57
CA THR A 143 -4.31 -17.05 1.15
C THR A 143 -5.48 -17.48 0.25
N GLU A 144 -6.00 -18.68 0.48
CA GLU A 144 -7.11 -19.23 -0.33
C GLU A 144 -8.48 -18.67 0.09
N GLY A 145 -8.58 -18.15 1.32
CA GLY A 145 -9.81 -17.63 1.92
C GLY A 145 -9.53 -16.77 3.16
N PRO A 146 -10.54 -16.01 3.63
CA PRO A 146 -10.38 -15.06 4.74
C PRO A 146 -9.84 -15.71 6.01
N ASP A 147 -10.34 -16.91 6.32
CA ASP A 147 -9.99 -17.67 7.54
C ASP A 147 -8.97 -18.80 7.28
N HIS A 148 -8.39 -18.86 6.07
CA HIS A 148 -7.55 -19.98 5.71
C HIS A 148 -6.19 -19.90 6.45
N PRO A 149 -5.75 -20.98 7.13
CA PRO A 149 -4.64 -20.92 8.09
C PRO A 149 -3.26 -20.77 7.43
N LYS A 150 -3.13 -21.16 6.16
CA LYS A 150 -1.86 -21.04 5.42
C LYS A 150 -1.82 -19.73 4.67
N ARG A 151 -0.72 -19.00 4.86
CA ARG A 151 -0.40 -17.77 4.16
C ARG A 151 0.91 -17.92 3.40
N ILE A 152 0.92 -17.50 2.14
CA ILE A 152 2.14 -17.38 1.34
C ILE A 152 2.65 -15.96 1.53
N ARG A 153 3.72 -15.80 2.31
CA ARG A 153 4.32 -14.51 2.66
C ARG A 153 5.25 -14.00 1.58
N GLN A 154 5.18 -12.70 1.32
CA GLN A 154 6.16 -11.96 0.56
C GLN A 154 6.69 -10.83 1.45
N TYR A 155 7.91 -10.99 1.94
CA TYR A 155 8.53 -9.96 2.76
C TYR A 155 9.04 -8.82 1.88
N LEU A 156 8.85 -7.59 2.34
CA LEU A 156 9.31 -6.38 1.66
C LEU A 156 10.21 -5.57 2.58
N SER A 157 11.25 -5.00 1.99
CA SER A 157 12.22 -4.14 2.67
C SER A 157 11.95 -2.67 2.35
N ARG A 158 12.51 -1.77 3.16
CA ARG A 158 12.56 -0.33 2.85
C ARG A 158 13.00 -0.08 1.41
N GLY A 159 12.24 0.74 0.68
CA GLY A 159 12.48 1.07 -0.73
C GLY A 159 12.06 -0.02 -1.72
N GLU A 160 11.30 -1.03 -1.29
CA GLU A 160 10.70 -2.03 -2.17
C GLU A 160 9.21 -1.78 -2.38
N GLU A 161 8.72 -2.10 -3.57
CA GLU A 161 7.29 -2.30 -3.87
C GLU A 161 7.03 -3.76 -4.22
N HIS A 162 5.77 -4.19 -4.12
CA HIS A 162 5.31 -5.43 -4.74
C HIS A 162 4.60 -5.19 -6.06
N GLY A 163 4.56 -6.23 -6.89
CA GLY A 163 3.72 -6.27 -8.09
C GLY A 163 2.30 -6.71 -7.80
N PRO A 164 1.43 -6.77 -8.80
CA PRO A 164 -0.01 -6.93 -8.61
C PRO A 164 -0.40 -8.19 -7.85
N TYR A 165 -1.37 -8.03 -6.95
CA TYR A 165 -2.11 -9.12 -6.30
C TYR A 165 -3.50 -9.33 -6.92
N PHE A 166 -3.92 -8.38 -7.76
CA PHE A 166 -5.08 -8.50 -8.63
C PHE A 166 -4.76 -9.30 -9.89
N GLN A 167 -5.80 -9.84 -10.51
CA GLN A 167 -5.72 -10.50 -11.80
C GLN A 167 -5.61 -9.47 -12.93
N ILE A 168 -4.82 -9.81 -13.94
CA ILE A 168 -4.52 -8.95 -15.08
C ILE A 168 -5.04 -9.62 -16.35
N ASP A 169 -5.77 -8.88 -17.17
CA ASP A 169 -6.07 -9.29 -18.54
C ASP A 169 -4.79 -9.13 -19.37
N VAL A 170 -4.02 -10.20 -19.49
CA VAL A 170 -2.73 -10.20 -20.21
C VAL A 170 -2.83 -9.77 -21.68
N LYS A 171 -4.02 -9.87 -22.30
CA LYS A 171 -4.22 -9.41 -23.68
C LYS A 171 -4.39 -7.91 -23.77
N LYS A 172 -4.98 -7.30 -22.73
CA LYS A 172 -5.26 -5.85 -22.66
C LYS A 172 -4.25 -5.08 -21.81
N GLY A 173 -3.43 -5.79 -21.02
CA GLY A 173 -2.45 -5.16 -20.13
C GLY A 173 -3.07 -4.40 -18.96
N ARG A 174 -4.32 -4.72 -18.55
CA ARG A 174 -5.07 -3.98 -17.53
C ARG A 174 -5.68 -4.88 -16.46
N PRO A 175 -6.09 -4.35 -15.29
CA PRO A 175 -6.76 -5.15 -14.26
C PRO A 175 -8.05 -5.80 -14.78
N MET A 176 -8.31 -7.04 -14.35
CA MET A 176 -9.59 -7.68 -14.61
C MET A 176 -10.64 -7.16 -13.62
N LEU A 177 -11.83 -6.88 -14.13
CA LEU A 177 -12.98 -6.47 -13.32
C LEU A 177 -13.93 -7.65 -13.10
N ARG A 178 -14.54 -7.69 -11.92
CA ARG A 178 -15.70 -8.53 -11.58
C ARG A 178 -16.94 -8.00 -12.28
N GLU A 179 -18.03 -8.78 -12.27
CA GLU A 179 -19.32 -8.36 -12.85
C GLU A 179 -19.87 -7.08 -12.21
N ASN A 180 -19.60 -6.84 -10.92
CA ASN A 180 -19.98 -5.62 -10.21
C ASN A 180 -19.02 -4.43 -10.44
N GLY A 181 -18.00 -4.60 -11.28
CA GLY A 181 -17.03 -3.53 -11.62
C GLY A 181 -15.83 -3.42 -10.68
N ALA A 182 -15.78 -4.15 -9.55
CA ALA A 182 -14.62 -4.17 -8.67
C ALA A 182 -13.42 -4.89 -9.32
N VAL A 183 -12.20 -4.47 -8.98
CA VAL A 183 -10.99 -5.17 -9.45
C VAL A 183 -10.90 -6.57 -8.82
N MET A 184 -10.53 -7.56 -9.61
CA MET A 184 -10.51 -8.95 -9.17
C MET A 184 -9.22 -9.31 -8.45
N TYR A 185 -9.25 -9.31 -7.11
CA TYR A 185 -8.17 -9.84 -6.26
C TYR A 185 -8.46 -11.26 -5.77
N GLY A 186 -7.37 -12.00 -5.51
CA GLY A 186 -7.41 -13.10 -4.54
C GLY A 186 -7.41 -12.58 -3.10
N TRP A 187 -7.52 -13.47 -2.11
CA TRP A 187 -7.46 -13.08 -0.71
C TRP A 187 -6.02 -12.76 -0.30
N HIS A 188 -5.85 -11.58 0.30
CA HIS A 188 -4.54 -11.05 0.67
C HIS A 188 -4.64 -10.10 1.85
N GLY A 189 -3.49 -9.63 2.32
CA GLY A 189 -3.39 -8.61 3.35
C GLY A 189 -1.93 -8.28 3.65
N TRP A 190 -1.70 -7.32 4.53
CA TRP A 190 -0.39 -6.99 5.07
C TRP A 190 -0.25 -7.56 6.48
N GLN A 191 0.95 -8.00 6.85
CA GLN A 191 1.25 -8.28 8.24
C GLN A 191 2.59 -7.68 8.67
N GLY A 192 2.53 -6.98 9.80
CA GLY A 192 3.68 -6.61 10.61
C GLY A 192 4.50 -7.84 10.98
N GLY A 193 5.80 -7.79 10.72
CA GLY A 193 6.68 -8.89 11.04
C GLY A 193 6.97 -9.01 12.53
N THR A 194 7.68 -10.07 12.86
CA THR A 194 8.10 -10.42 14.23
C THR A 194 9.58 -10.83 14.19
N ASP A 195 10.35 -10.39 15.17
CA ASP A 195 11.80 -10.66 15.27
C ASP A 195 12.23 -11.14 16.67
N GLY A 196 11.30 -11.26 17.61
CA GLY A 196 11.58 -11.65 19.01
C GLY A 196 12.35 -10.59 19.81
N LEU A 197 12.58 -9.40 19.23
CA LEU A 197 13.27 -8.29 19.90
C LEU A 197 12.27 -7.44 20.68
N PRO A 198 12.64 -6.92 21.86
CA PRO A 198 11.74 -6.14 22.71
C PRO A 198 11.41 -4.76 22.13
N ASP A 199 12.29 -4.20 21.30
CA ASP A 199 12.12 -2.85 20.76
C ASP A 199 10.98 -2.83 19.75
N HIS A 200 10.00 -1.94 19.93
CA HIS A 200 8.91 -1.77 18.99
C HIS A 200 9.40 -1.16 17.68
N ALA A 201 8.82 -1.52 16.54
CA ALA A 201 9.07 -0.85 15.27
C ALA A 201 7.85 -0.95 14.36
N TYR A 202 7.50 0.14 13.71
CA TYR A 202 6.41 0.20 12.75
C TYR A 202 6.91 -0.13 11.35
N ASP A 203 6.12 -0.91 10.62
CA ASP A 203 6.11 -0.77 9.17
C ASP A 203 5.47 0.56 8.82
N PHE A 204 6.04 1.27 7.86
CA PHE A 204 5.45 2.47 7.28
C PHE A 204 5.37 2.30 5.77
N VAL A 205 4.15 2.35 5.24
CA VAL A 205 3.82 1.90 3.89
C VAL A 205 2.94 2.93 3.22
N ALA A 206 3.22 3.24 1.95
CA ALA A 206 2.30 3.98 1.09
C ALA A 206 1.51 2.99 0.22
N ALA A 207 0.19 3.07 0.26
CA ALA A 207 -0.71 2.38 -0.65
C ALA A 207 -1.05 3.29 -1.83
N PHE A 208 -0.80 2.83 -3.04
CA PHE A 208 -1.17 3.50 -4.28
C PHE A 208 -2.40 2.81 -4.85
N GLU A 209 -3.58 3.38 -4.62
CA GLU A 209 -4.86 2.89 -5.14
C GLU A 209 -5.09 3.52 -6.52
N ILE A 210 -4.58 2.86 -7.56
CA ILE A 210 -4.58 3.39 -8.93
C ILE A 210 -5.92 3.09 -9.58
N ASN A 211 -6.52 4.10 -10.23
CA ASN A 211 -7.74 3.88 -10.99
C ASN A 211 -7.50 2.84 -12.11
N PRO A 212 -8.36 1.81 -12.26
CA PRO A 212 -8.14 0.72 -13.20
C PRO A 212 -7.92 1.15 -14.66
N ASP A 213 -8.45 2.31 -15.07
CA ASP A 213 -8.26 2.86 -16.41
C ASP A 213 -6.85 3.40 -16.65
N PHE A 214 -6.08 3.67 -15.58
CA PHE A 214 -4.69 4.13 -15.63
C PHE A 214 -3.67 3.05 -15.22
N ALA A 215 -4.14 1.87 -14.79
CA ALA A 215 -3.31 0.79 -14.24
C ALA A 215 -2.78 -0.17 -15.32
N GLU A 216 -2.12 0.36 -16.35
CA GLU A 216 -1.57 -0.45 -17.45
C GLU A 216 -0.18 -1.05 -17.14
N LEU A 217 0.07 -2.28 -17.61
CA LEU A 217 1.39 -2.94 -17.58
C LEU A 217 2.35 -2.46 -18.67
#